data_AF-A0A1S7FS72-F1
#
_entry.id   AF-A0A1S7FS72-F1
#
_cell.length_a   1.000
_cell.length_b   1.000
_cell.length_c   1.000
_cell.angle_alpha   90.00
_cell.angle_beta   90.00
_cell.angle_gamma   90.00
#
_symmetry.space_group_name_H-M   'P 1'
#
loop_
_entity.id
_entity.type
_entity.pdbx_description
1 polymer ?
#
loop_
_entity_poly.entity_id
_entity_poly.type
_entity_poly.pdbx_seq_one_letter_code
_entity_poly.pdbx_strand_id
1 'polypeptide(L)'
;MKKVLIAGITALTLVFVGACGNTADNSDKKETKTTETAKQEFKTKTVNNIDMKIGEIKTTESTKKDKNMVSIAMSFLNNDNTTVGVGAGDFKIKSGDKTYEVFPQGNNFGDEFKPNEKLEGKAFFELPTSVKKGTLVYAPMGKEQASWSITIPEAK
;
A
#
# COMPACT_ATOMS: atom_id res chain seq x y z
N MET A 1 1.28 -7.18 -54.66
CA MET A 1 1.23 -6.29 -55.83
C MET A 1 0.50 -5.02 -55.45
N LYS A 2 1.10 -3.88 -55.77
CA LYS A 2 0.70 -2.51 -55.45
C LYS A 2 -0.66 -2.17 -56.05
N LYS A 3 -1.49 -1.38 -55.34
CA LYS A 3 -2.04 -0.11 -55.85
C LYS A 3 -2.23 0.86 -54.68
N VAL A 4 -1.48 1.95 -54.76
CA VAL A 4 -1.55 3.16 -53.92
C VAL A 4 -2.49 4.12 -54.64
N LEU A 5 -3.34 4.83 -53.91
CA LEU A 5 -3.92 6.10 -54.35
C LEU A 5 -3.91 7.10 -53.18
N ILE A 6 -3.57 8.32 -53.54
CA ILE A 6 -3.11 9.45 -52.73
C ILE A 6 -4.15 10.59 -52.77
N ALA A 7 -4.10 11.42 -51.74
CA ALA A 7 -4.43 12.86 -51.66
C ALA A 7 -5.82 13.31 -51.18
N GLY A 8 -5.74 14.23 -50.21
CA GLY A 8 -6.79 15.15 -49.77
C GLY A 8 -6.26 16.03 -48.63
N ILE A 9 -5.53 17.10 -48.97
CA ILE A 9 -5.03 18.16 -48.08
C ILE A 9 -6.17 19.13 -47.72
N THR A 10 -6.28 19.51 -46.44
CA THR A 10 -6.72 20.86 -46.06
C THR A 10 -6.18 21.23 -44.68
N ALA A 11 -5.31 22.24 -44.66
CA ALA A 11 -4.81 22.92 -43.48
C ALA A 11 -5.77 24.04 -43.08
N LEU A 12 -6.03 24.22 -41.79
CA LEU A 12 -6.43 25.51 -41.23
C LEU A 12 -5.75 25.72 -39.88
N THR A 13 -4.76 26.61 -39.89
CA THR A 13 -4.10 27.19 -38.72
C THR A 13 -5.01 28.21 -38.04
N LEU A 14 -5.10 28.18 -36.72
CA LEU A 14 -5.49 29.34 -35.91
C LEU A 14 -4.45 29.54 -34.81
N VAL A 15 -3.80 30.69 -34.91
CA VAL A 15 -2.82 31.24 -33.97
C VAL A 15 -3.61 32.04 -32.94
N PHE A 16 -3.36 31.83 -31.65
CA PHE A 16 -3.67 32.84 -30.63
C PHE A 16 -2.40 33.20 -29.88
N VAL A 17 -1.95 34.42 -30.12
CA VAL A 17 -0.92 35.14 -29.38
C VAL A 17 -1.60 35.75 -28.15
N GLY A 18 -1.15 35.37 -26.96
CA GLY A 18 -1.51 36.01 -25.70
C GLY A 18 -0.30 36.77 -25.15
N ALA A 19 -0.47 38.08 -24.98
CA ALA A 19 0.56 39.08 -24.70
C ALA A 19 1.20 38.97 -23.30
N CYS A 20 2.49 39.32 -23.22
CA CYS A 20 3.16 39.70 -21.98
C CYS A 20 2.51 40.97 -21.41
N GLY A 21 2.09 40.90 -20.14
CA GLY A 21 1.79 42.06 -19.31
C GLY A 21 2.45 41.86 -17.95
N ASN A 22 3.44 42.68 -17.63
CA ASN A 22 4.11 42.72 -16.33
C ASN A 22 3.47 43.86 -15.53
N THR A 23 2.81 43.55 -14.41
CA THR A 23 2.64 44.43 -13.23
C THR A 23 2.05 43.61 -12.09
N ALA A 24 2.66 43.78 -10.92
CA ALA A 24 2.41 43.07 -9.68
C ALA A 24 0.96 43.14 -9.22
N ASP A 25 0.43 42.00 -8.75
CA ASP A 25 -0.52 41.99 -7.65
C ASP A 25 -0.25 40.82 -6.73
N ASN A 26 -0.31 41.13 -5.44
CA ASN A 26 0.01 40.27 -4.32
C ASN A 26 -1.18 39.33 -4.11
N SER A 27 -0.96 38.03 -4.29
CA SER A 27 -1.93 37.02 -3.88
C SER A 27 -1.17 35.74 -3.59
N ASP A 28 -0.94 35.52 -2.29
CA ASP A 28 -0.53 34.25 -1.69
C ASP A 28 -1.42 33.11 -2.21
N LYS A 29 -1.03 32.52 -3.34
CA LYS A 29 -1.41 31.15 -3.67
C LYS A 29 -0.63 30.27 -2.71
N LYS A 30 -1.24 30.01 -1.55
CA LYS A 30 -0.95 28.88 -0.70
C LYS A 30 -1.04 27.63 -1.57
N GLU A 31 0.12 27.24 -2.09
CA GLU A 31 0.34 25.97 -2.75
C GLU A 31 -0.10 24.90 -1.75
N THR A 32 -1.28 24.32 -1.98
CA THR A 32 -1.71 23.11 -1.29
C THR A 32 -0.71 22.06 -1.72
N LYS A 33 0.34 21.91 -0.90
CA LYS A 33 1.34 20.86 -1.00
C LYS A 33 0.60 19.57 -0.71
N THR A 34 -0.03 19.00 -1.74
CA THR A 34 -0.53 17.63 -1.74
C THR A 34 0.67 16.79 -1.35
N THR A 35 0.70 16.39 -0.07
CA THR A 35 1.80 15.64 0.48
C THR A 35 1.59 14.23 -0.05
N GLU A 36 2.13 13.95 -1.23
CA GLU A 36 2.30 12.59 -1.70
C GLU A 36 3.09 11.86 -0.62
N THR A 37 2.37 11.08 0.18
CA THR A 37 2.97 10.22 1.19
C THR A 37 3.87 9.26 0.43
N ALA A 38 5.19 9.45 0.51
CA ALA A 38 6.16 8.62 -0.17
C ALA A 38 5.82 7.14 0.10
N LYS A 39 5.59 6.38 -0.98
CA LYS A 39 5.19 4.98 -0.87
C LYS A 39 6.31 4.20 -0.20
N GLN A 40 6.00 3.55 0.92
CA GLN A 40 6.99 2.74 1.62
C GLN A 40 7.31 1.50 0.77
N GLU A 41 8.60 1.28 0.50
CA GLU A 41 9.07 0.08 -0.18
C GLU A 41 9.60 -0.95 0.82
N PHE A 42 9.25 -2.21 0.59
CA PHE A 42 9.63 -3.32 1.46
C PHE A 42 10.34 -4.38 0.65
N LYS A 43 11.41 -4.93 1.21
CA LYS A 43 12.04 -6.12 0.65
C LYS A 43 11.11 -7.32 0.86
N THR A 44 10.92 -8.10 -0.20
CA THR A 44 10.34 -9.43 -0.10
C THR A 44 11.19 -10.29 0.85
N LYS A 45 10.54 -11.09 1.69
CA LYS A 45 11.21 -12.10 2.51
C LYS A 45 10.62 -13.46 2.24
N THR A 46 11.46 -14.47 2.11
CA THR A 46 11.05 -15.86 1.95
C THR A 46 11.09 -16.56 3.31
N VAL A 47 10.00 -17.20 3.71
CA VAL A 47 9.91 -17.99 4.95
C VAL A 47 9.24 -19.32 4.61
N ASN A 48 9.88 -20.44 4.93
CA ASN A 48 9.39 -21.80 4.62
C ASN A 48 8.93 -21.93 3.15
N ASN A 49 9.76 -21.49 2.20
CA ASN A 49 9.47 -21.47 0.76
C ASN A 49 8.28 -20.58 0.34
N ILE A 50 7.80 -19.69 1.20
CA ILE A 50 6.75 -18.73 0.86
C ILE A 50 7.37 -17.35 0.74
N ASP A 51 7.28 -16.73 -0.44
CA ASP A 51 7.68 -15.34 -0.61
C ASP A 51 6.59 -14.43 -0.08
N MET A 52 6.95 -13.55 0.86
CA MET A 52 6.04 -12.61 1.52
C MET A 52 6.38 -11.19 1.13
N LYS A 53 5.41 -10.47 0.58
CA LYS A 53 5.54 -9.09 0.15
C LYS A 53 4.52 -8.19 0.84
N ILE A 54 5.02 -7.11 1.43
CA ILE A 54 4.18 -6.02 1.93
C ILE A 54 3.90 -5.05 0.77
N GLY A 55 2.62 -4.75 0.59
CA GLY A 55 2.11 -3.76 -0.34
C GLY A 55 1.85 -2.42 0.35
N GLU A 56 0.74 -1.79 -0.03
CA GLU A 56 0.35 -0.49 0.51
C GLU A 56 -0.15 -0.60 1.96
N ILE A 57 0.25 0.36 2.79
CA ILE A 57 -0.30 0.59 4.13
C ILE A 57 -1.25 1.78 4.03
N LYS A 58 -2.49 1.61 4.47
CA LYS A 58 -3.49 2.69 4.55
C LYS A 58 -4.02 2.83 5.96
N THR A 59 -4.41 4.04 6.30
CA THR A 59 -5.00 4.37 7.59
C THR A 59 -6.30 5.11 7.35
N THR A 60 -7.36 4.72 8.06
CA THR A 60 -8.63 5.45 8.16
C THR A 60 -8.96 5.64 9.64
N GLU A 61 -10.00 6.42 9.93
CA GLU A 61 -10.53 6.52 11.29
C GLU A 61 -11.10 5.17 11.76
N SER A 62 -10.95 4.87 13.06
CA SER A 62 -11.73 3.82 13.72
C SER A 62 -13.03 4.40 14.27
N THR A 63 -14.04 3.55 14.49
CA THR A 63 -15.24 3.92 15.25
C THR A 63 -14.95 4.21 16.73
N LYS A 64 -13.77 3.82 17.23
CA LYS A 64 -13.30 4.15 18.58
C LYS A 64 -12.48 5.44 18.56
N LYS A 65 -12.78 6.31 19.53
CA LYS A 65 -12.04 7.55 19.76
C LYS A 65 -10.53 7.29 19.91
N ASP A 66 -9.72 8.19 19.36
CA ASP A 66 -8.25 8.19 19.44
C ASP A 66 -7.59 6.93 18.86
N LYS A 67 -8.29 6.23 17.97
CA LYS A 67 -7.78 5.07 17.24
C LYS A 67 -8.00 5.21 15.74
N ASN A 68 -7.07 4.62 15.00
CA ASN A 68 -7.15 4.46 13.56
C ASN A 68 -7.31 2.98 13.20
N MET A 69 -7.98 2.74 12.08
CA MET A 69 -7.95 1.44 11.40
C MET A 69 -6.82 1.46 10.37
N VAL A 70 -5.85 0.58 10.54
CA VAL A 70 -4.72 0.42 9.62
C VAL A 70 -4.95 -0.86 8.81
N SER A 71 -4.85 -0.76 7.49
CA SER A 71 -4.84 -1.91 6.58
C SER A 71 -3.48 -2.04 5.93
N ILE A 72 -2.94 -3.26 5.90
CA ILE A 72 -1.67 -3.60 5.26
C ILE A 72 -1.97 -4.62 4.16
N ALA A 73 -1.77 -4.24 2.90
CA ALA A 73 -1.88 -5.17 1.78
C ALA A 73 -0.69 -6.15 1.80
N MET A 74 -0.96 -7.42 1.55
CA MET A 74 0.03 -8.50 1.54
C MET A 74 -0.18 -9.37 0.31
N SER A 75 0.93 -9.92 -0.20
CA SER A 75 0.95 -10.90 -1.28
C SER A 75 1.93 -12.02 -0.91
N PHE A 76 1.51 -13.26 -1.14
CA PHE A 76 2.23 -14.48 -0.81
C PHE A 76 2.37 -15.33 -2.06
N LEU A 77 3.54 -15.88 -2.33
CA LEU A 77 3.76 -16.87 -3.40
C LEU A 77 4.26 -18.17 -2.79
N ASN A 78 3.58 -19.27 -3.08
CA ASN A 78 3.99 -20.59 -2.63
C ASN A 78 5.05 -21.17 -3.58
N ASN A 79 6.31 -21.18 -3.16
CA ASN A 79 7.39 -21.84 -3.90
C ASN A 79 7.65 -23.28 -3.39
N ASP A 80 6.80 -23.79 -2.50
CA ASP A 80 6.84 -25.17 -2.03
C ASP A 80 6.16 -26.12 -3.04
N ASN A 81 6.31 -27.43 -2.85
CA ASN A 81 5.66 -28.47 -3.65
C ASN A 81 4.36 -28.99 -3.01
N THR A 82 3.95 -28.43 -1.88
CA THR A 82 2.70 -28.74 -1.16
C THR A 82 1.80 -27.53 -1.01
N THR A 83 0.51 -27.75 -0.76
CA THR A 83 -0.42 -26.68 -0.36
C THR A 83 0.00 -26.14 1.00
N VAL A 84 -0.01 -24.80 1.14
CA VAL A 84 0.33 -24.11 2.39
C VAL A 84 -0.78 -23.14 2.78
N GLY A 85 -0.91 -22.86 4.08
CA GLY A 85 -1.85 -21.88 4.60
C GLY A 85 -1.12 -20.69 5.23
N VAL A 86 -1.61 -19.47 5.00
CA VAL A 86 -1.12 -18.25 5.66
C VAL A 86 -2.31 -17.42 6.09
N GLY A 87 -2.38 -17.10 7.39
CA GLY A 87 -3.46 -16.31 7.97
C GLY A 87 -2.98 -14.96 8.47
N ALA A 88 -3.83 -13.94 8.42
CA ALA A 88 -3.49 -12.64 9.00
C ALA A 88 -3.20 -12.74 10.51
N GLY A 89 -3.83 -13.69 11.22
CA GLY A 89 -3.58 -13.96 12.63
C GLY A 89 -2.16 -14.40 12.97
N ASP A 90 -1.35 -14.77 11.98
CA ASP A 90 0.08 -15.02 12.17
C ASP A 90 0.89 -13.72 12.26
N PHE A 91 0.26 -12.56 12.06
CA PHE A 91 0.92 -11.25 12.05
C PHE A 91 0.53 -10.39 13.25
N LYS A 92 1.51 -9.61 13.73
CA LYS A 92 1.32 -8.61 14.78
C LYS A 92 2.16 -7.37 14.50
N ILE A 93 1.73 -6.23 15.03
CA ILE A 93 2.54 -5.00 15.01
C ILE A 93 3.14 -4.79 16.40
N LYS A 94 4.47 -4.63 16.46
CA LYS A 94 5.16 -4.15 17.66
C LYS A 94 5.47 -2.67 17.55
N SER A 95 5.21 -1.90 18.61
CA SER A 95 5.62 -0.49 18.71
C SER A 95 5.96 -0.13 20.16
N GLY A 96 7.24 0.12 20.43
CA GLY A 96 7.76 0.16 21.80
C GLY A 96 7.52 -1.17 22.51
N ASP A 97 7.00 -1.11 23.74
CA ASP A 97 6.68 -2.31 24.55
C ASP A 97 5.30 -2.90 24.26
N LYS A 98 4.58 -2.35 23.27
CA LYS A 98 3.21 -2.78 22.94
C LYS A 98 3.21 -3.68 21.72
N THR A 99 2.35 -4.70 21.79
CA THR A 99 2.02 -5.58 20.68
C THR A 99 0.54 -5.39 20.33
N TYR A 100 0.25 -5.30 19.05
CA TYR A 100 -1.09 -5.14 18.49
C TYR A 100 -1.38 -6.32 17.58
N GLU A 101 -2.37 -7.12 17.99
CA GLU A 101 -2.88 -8.22 17.20
C GLU A 101 -3.76 -7.71 16.05
N VAL A 102 -3.99 -8.58 15.06
CA VAL A 102 -4.96 -8.31 14.00
C VAL A 102 -6.33 -8.01 14.57
N PHE A 103 -7.00 -7.01 14.00
CA PHE A 103 -8.36 -6.66 14.33
C PHE A 103 -9.30 -7.76 13.82
N PRO A 104 -9.94 -8.54 14.72
CA PRO A 104 -10.61 -9.79 14.33
C PRO A 104 -11.87 -9.58 13.49
N GLN A 105 -12.46 -8.38 13.55
CA GLN A 105 -13.66 -8.04 12.77
C GLN A 105 -13.32 -7.47 11.38
N GLY A 106 -12.03 -7.35 11.04
CA GLY A 106 -11.59 -6.95 9.71
C GLY A 106 -11.78 -8.08 8.69
N ASN A 107 -11.97 -7.71 7.41
CA ASN A 107 -11.93 -8.68 6.32
C ASN A 107 -10.48 -9.09 6.03
N ASN A 108 -9.91 -9.86 6.94
CA ASN A 108 -8.52 -10.25 6.93
C ASN A 108 -8.26 -11.38 5.94
N PHE A 109 -7.09 -11.39 5.31
CA PHE A 109 -6.69 -12.56 4.50
C PHE A 109 -6.51 -13.80 5.37
N GLY A 110 -6.76 -14.96 4.76
CA GLY A 110 -6.49 -16.26 5.35
C GLY A 110 -7.05 -17.34 4.44
N ASP A 111 -6.18 -18.13 3.84
CA ASP A 111 -6.58 -19.27 3.02
C ASP A 111 -5.41 -20.23 2.84
N GLU A 112 -5.72 -21.40 2.32
CA GLU A 112 -4.75 -22.32 1.74
C GLU A 112 -4.54 -22.02 0.25
N PHE A 113 -3.32 -22.22 -0.25
CA PHE A 113 -2.98 -21.96 -1.65
C PHE A 113 -1.95 -22.98 -2.16
N LYS A 114 -2.15 -23.44 -3.39
CA LYS A 114 -1.38 -24.55 -3.98
C LYS A 114 0.02 -24.13 -4.39
N PRO A 115 0.91 -25.08 -4.71
CA PRO A 115 2.21 -24.79 -5.32
C PRO A 115 2.11 -23.82 -6.50
N ASN A 116 2.97 -22.80 -6.50
CA ASN A 116 3.04 -21.72 -7.48
C ASN A 116 1.83 -20.78 -7.55
N GLU A 117 0.84 -20.92 -6.67
CA GLU A 117 -0.27 -19.98 -6.56
C GLU A 117 0.07 -18.81 -5.63
N LYS A 118 -0.73 -17.74 -5.77
CA LYS A 118 -0.64 -16.55 -4.93
C LYS A 118 -1.86 -16.39 -4.05
N LEU A 119 -1.62 -16.00 -2.80
CA LEU A 119 -2.63 -15.45 -1.91
C LEU A 119 -2.39 -13.95 -1.76
N GLU A 120 -3.42 -13.14 -1.97
CA GLU A 120 -3.37 -11.70 -1.78
C GLU A 120 -4.52 -11.22 -0.92
N GLY A 121 -4.27 -10.20 -0.10
CA GLY A 121 -5.33 -9.60 0.71
C GLY A 121 -4.79 -8.56 1.67
N LYS A 122 -5.58 -8.23 2.70
CA LYS A 122 -5.22 -7.21 3.69
C LYS A 122 -5.28 -7.79 5.09
N ALA A 123 -4.36 -7.36 5.95
CA ALA A 123 -4.50 -7.51 7.39
C ALA A 123 -4.90 -6.15 7.98
N PHE A 124 -5.85 -6.17 8.92
CA PHE A 124 -6.37 -4.98 9.57
C PHE A 124 -5.90 -4.92 11.02
N PHE A 125 -5.56 -3.72 11.49
CA PHE A 125 -5.12 -3.47 12.86
C PHE A 125 -5.82 -2.21 13.39
N GLU A 126 -6.34 -2.27 14.62
CA GLU A 126 -6.88 -1.09 15.29
C GLU A 126 -5.81 -0.50 16.21
N LEU A 127 -5.17 0.58 15.78
CA LEU A 127 -4.03 1.19 16.48
C LEU A 127 -4.40 2.54 17.11
N PRO A 128 -3.81 2.92 18.27
CA PRO A 128 -3.89 4.29 18.75
C PRO A 128 -3.34 5.30 17.72
N THR A 129 -3.94 6.49 17.61
CA THR A 129 -3.51 7.54 16.66
C THR A 129 -2.06 8.01 16.86
N SER A 130 -1.51 7.79 18.06
CA SER A 130 -0.12 8.08 18.42
C SER A 130 0.90 7.10 17.83
N VAL A 131 0.48 5.92 17.35
CA VAL A 131 1.38 4.95 16.72
C VAL A 131 1.70 5.40 15.29
N LYS A 132 2.91 5.93 15.08
CA LYS A 132 3.38 6.40 13.76
C LYS A 132 4.39 5.46 13.09
N LYS A 133 5.00 4.56 13.86
CA LYS A 133 5.99 3.60 13.38
C LYS A 133 5.92 2.31 14.20
N GLY A 134 6.37 1.22 13.62
CA GLY A 134 6.44 -0.07 14.30
C GLY A 134 7.16 -1.11 13.47
N THR A 135 7.00 -2.36 13.90
CA THR A 135 7.51 -3.52 13.19
C THR A 135 6.35 -4.47 12.96
N LEU A 136 6.02 -4.75 11.70
CA LEU A 136 5.15 -5.87 11.34
C LEU A 136 5.96 -7.14 11.53
N VAL A 137 5.46 -8.08 12.32
CA VAL A 137 6.12 -9.34 12.63
C VAL A 137 5.24 -10.48 12.13
N TYR A 138 5.82 -11.40 11.36
CA TYR A 138 5.24 -12.70 11.07
C TYR A 138 5.71 -13.69 12.14
N ALA A 139 4.75 -14.23 12.89
CA ALA A 139 4.96 -15.10 14.04
C ALA A 139 3.95 -16.26 14.09
N PRO A 140 3.97 -17.18 13.11
CA PRO A 140 3.07 -18.33 13.11
C PRO A 140 3.29 -19.16 14.38
N MET A 141 2.19 -19.58 15.02
CA MET A 141 2.21 -20.27 16.32
C MET A 141 3.04 -19.53 17.40
N GLY A 142 3.10 -18.20 17.33
CA GLY A 142 3.82 -17.35 18.27
C GLY A 142 5.33 -17.28 18.07
N LYS A 143 5.91 -17.99 17.10
CA LYS A 143 7.36 -17.99 16.83
C LYS A 143 7.71 -16.98 15.74
N GLU A 144 8.50 -15.96 16.06
CA GLU A 144 8.87 -14.93 15.08
C GLU A 144 9.80 -15.50 14.01
N GLN A 145 9.42 -15.32 12.74
CA GLN A 145 10.17 -15.84 11.59
C GLN A 145 10.55 -14.74 10.59
N ALA A 146 9.77 -13.65 10.52
CA ALA A 146 10.11 -12.49 9.71
C ALA A 146 9.59 -11.19 10.32
N SER A 147 10.18 -10.07 9.92
CA SER A 147 9.80 -8.75 10.42
C SER A 147 10.10 -7.63 9.42
N TRP A 148 9.32 -6.56 9.44
CA TRP A 148 9.52 -5.39 8.59
C TRP A 148 9.27 -4.12 9.39
N SER A 149 10.19 -3.16 9.31
CA SER A 149 9.97 -1.82 9.85
C SER A 149 8.91 -1.11 9.00
N ILE A 150 7.84 -0.65 9.63
CA ILE A 150 6.70 0.02 8.96
C ILE A 150 6.51 1.42 9.54
N THR A 151 6.10 2.35 8.67
CA THR A 151 5.56 3.65 9.06
C THR A 151 4.05 3.61 8.86
N ILE A 152 3.30 4.16 9.81
CA ILE A 152 1.85 4.23 9.74
C ILE A 152 1.48 5.60 9.18
N PRO A 153 0.86 5.67 7.99
CA PRO A 153 0.44 6.95 7.42
C PRO A 153 -0.67 7.57 8.27
N GLU A 154 -0.83 8.88 8.16
CA GLU A 154 -1.97 9.56 8.77
C GLU A 154 -3.29 9.08 8.15
N ALA A 155 -4.37 9.15 8.94
CA ALA A 155 -5.69 8.80 8.45
C ALA A 155 -6.10 9.76 7.32
N LYS A 156 -6.66 9.22 6.24
CA LYS A 156 -7.24 9.98 5.13
C LYS A 156 -8.71 9.69 5.01
#